data_AF-A0A1X7IRN5-F1
#
_entry.id   AF-A0A1X7IRN5-F1
#
_cell.length_a   1.000
_cell.length_b   1.000
_cell.length_c   1.000
_cell.angle_alpha   90.00
_cell.angle_beta   90.00
_cell.angle_gamma   90.00
#
_symmetry.space_group_name_H-M   'P 1'
#
loop_
_entity.id
_entity.type
_entity.pdbx_description
1 polymer ?
#
loop_
_entity_poly.entity_id
_entity_poly.type
_entity_poly.pdbx_seq_one_letter_code
_entity_poly.pdbx_strand_id
1 'polypeptide(L)'
;MKNIIKPILICFALILLLGVDVQAQEALKQKPSPLGMVTYSFEDTYVKVTYGRPHLRGREAFTEVAELAPLGKIWRTGANEATEITVTDAIKMAGETVPAGTYSVFTIPGAKSWTIILNKDVGQWGAYKYDEENDFVRFEVPVNKSDDLFEPFTIRFDQANGDVSLQMLWANTMVSIPIEF
;
A
#
# COMPACT_ATOMS: atom_id res chain seq x y z
N MET A 1 20.57 24.90 -65.48
CA MET A 1 20.60 23.98 -64.32
C MET A 1 21.24 24.56 -63.05
N LYS A 2 22.20 25.50 -63.12
CA LYS A 2 22.88 26.05 -61.91
C LYS A 2 22.01 26.87 -60.95
N ASN A 3 20.85 27.39 -61.39
CA ASN A 3 19.99 28.28 -60.57
C ASN A 3 18.93 27.55 -59.72
N ILE A 4 18.75 26.24 -59.91
CA ILE A 4 17.78 25.42 -59.14
C ILE A 4 18.44 24.80 -57.89
N ILE A 5 19.77 24.69 -57.88
CA ILE A 5 20.53 24.05 -56.78
C ILE A 5 20.55 24.91 -55.51
N LYS A 6 20.57 26.24 -55.64
CA LYS A 6 20.59 27.18 -54.50
C LYS A 6 19.33 27.13 -53.61
N PRO A 7 18.09 27.17 -54.13
CA PRO A 7 16.90 27.05 -53.28
C PRO A 7 16.78 25.66 -52.64
N ILE A 8 17.24 24.60 -53.31
CA ILE A 8 17.27 23.24 -52.75
C ILE A 8 18.25 23.14 -51.57
N LEU A 9 19.43 23.75 -51.68
CA LEU A 9 20.41 23.79 -50.58
C LEU A 9 19.89 24.58 -49.37
N ILE A 10 19.14 25.67 -49.61
CA ILE A 10 18.54 26.49 -48.55
C ILE A 10 17.39 25.74 -47.85
N CYS A 11 16.54 25.02 -48.60
CA CYS A 11 15.51 24.16 -48.01
C CYS A 11 16.12 23.00 -47.20
N PHE A 12 17.22 22.41 -47.65
CA PHE A 12 17.91 21.34 -46.93
C PHE A 12 18.56 21.85 -45.63
N ALA A 13 19.14 23.06 -45.65
CA ALA A 13 19.67 23.71 -44.45
C ALA A 13 18.56 24.12 -43.46
N LEU A 14 17.37 24.47 -43.92
CA LEU A 14 16.22 24.79 -43.06
C LEU A 14 15.65 23.55 -42.34
N ILE A 15 15.68 22.39 -42.99
CA ILE A 15 15.18 21.13 -42.41
C ILE A 15 16.13 20.62 -41.31
N LEU A 16 17.44 20.85 -41.44
CA LEU A 16 18.44 20.53 -40.43
C LEU A 16 18.32 21.39 -39.15
N LEU A 17 17.66 22.55 -39.21
CA LEU A 17 17.43 23.43 -38.05
C LEU A 17 16.15 23.10 -37.25
N LEU A 18 15.31 22.18 -37.72
CA LEU A 18 14.07 21.76 -37.04
C LEU A 18 14.23 20.54 -36.13
N GLY A 19 15.44 19.97 -36.04
CA GLY A 19 15.77 18.87 -35.14
C GLY A 19 16.11 19.36 -33.73
N VAL A 20 15.15 19.98 -33.05
CA VAL A 20 15.24 20.10 -31.58
C VAL A 20 14.65 18.82 -30.99
N ASP A 21 15.51 18.00 -30.39
CA ASP A 21 15.09 16.85 -29.60
C ASP A 21 14.16 17.32 -28.48
N VAL A 22 12.86 17.04 -28.64
CA VAL A 22 11.87 17.19 -27.57
C VAL A 22 12.07 16.02 -26.59
N GLN A 23 13.12 16.08 -25.77
CA GLN A 23 13.19 15.30 -24.52
C GLN A 23 12.47 16.07 -23.42
N ALA A 24 11.14 16.15 -23.50
CA ALA A 24 10.30 16.85 -22.52
C ALA A 24 9.45 15.92 -21.64
N GLN A 25 9.72 14.61 -21.66
CA GLN A 25 9.06 13.67 -20.76
C GLN A 25 10.11 13.10 -19.80
N GLU A 26 10.46 13.87 -18.77
CA GLU A 26 10.93 13.24 -17.53
C GLU A 26 9.83 12.27 -17.11
N ALA A 27 10.09 10.96 -17.23
CA ALA A 27 9.21 9.96 -16.66
C ALA A 27 9.00 10.30 -15.18
N LEU A 28 7.74 10.44 -14.75
CA LEU A 28 7.38 10.73 -13.37
C LEU A 28 8.19 9.82 -12.44
N LYS A 29 9.12 10.40 -11.66
CA LYS A 29 9.91 9.62 -10.70
C LYS A 29 8.95 8.89 -9.77
N GLN A 30 9.02 7.56 -9.76
CA GLN A 30 8.20 6.74 -8.88
C GLN A 30 8.44 7.16 -7.43
N LYS A 31 7.36 7.47 -6.70
CA LYS A 31 7.45 7.78 -5.28
C LYS A 31 8.12 6.60 -4.54
N PRO A 32 8.99 6.84 -3.54
CA PRO A 32 9.66 5.76 -2.81
C PRO A 32 8.70 4.72 -2.21
N SER A 33 7.51 5.17 -1.84
CA SER A 33 6.40 4.33 -1.40
C SER A 33 5.16 4.65 -2.23
N PRO A 34 4.93 3.94 -3.35
CA PRO A 34 3.74 4.11 -4.17
C PRO A 34 2.47 3.78 -3.36
N LEU A 35 1.35 4.43 -3.70
CA LEU A 35 0.05 4.09 -3.14
C LEU A 35 -0.44 2.77 -3.78
N GLY A 36 -0.90 1.85 -2.95
CA GLY A 36 -1.57 0.61 -3.33
C GLY A 36 -3.06 0.68 -2.99
N MET A 37 -3.86 -0.04 -3.77
CA MET A 37 -5.28 -0.26 -3.51
C MET A 37 -5.61 -1.71 -3.81
N VAL A 38 -6.33 -2.37 -2.91
CA VAL A 38 -6.90 -3.70 -3.13
C VAL A 38 -8.36 -3.70 -2.76
N THR A 39 -9.14 -4.52 -3.47
CA THR A 39 -10.60 -4.58 -3.32
C THR A 39 -11.05 -6.02 -3.29
N TYR A 40 -12.11 -6.29 -2.54
CA TYR A 40 -12.82 -7.55 -2.55
C TYR A 40 -14.32 -7.28 -2.49
N SER A 41 -15.11 -8.11 -3.18
CA SER A 41 -16.56 -7.98 -3.21
C SER A 41 -17.19 -9.35 -3.08
N PHE A 42 -18.22 -9.43 -2.24
CA PHE A 42 -19.04 -10.62 -2.07
C PHE A 42 -20.49 -10.17 -1.99
N GLU A 43 -21.32 -10.64 -2.94
CA GLU A 43 -22.68 -10.14 -3.13
C GLU A 43 -22.69 -8.60 -3.24
N ASP A 44 -23.46 -7.92 -2.38
CA ASP A 44 -23.56 -6.46 -2.34
C ASP A 44 -22.51 -5.81 -1.40
N THR A 45 -21.76 -6.63 -0.64
CA THR A 45 -20.74 -6.16 0.30
C THR A 45 -19.39 -5.95 -0.39
N TYR A 46 -18.79 -4.78 -0.16
CA TYR A 46 -17.53 -4.35 -0.75
C TYR A 46 -16.51 -3.95 0.33
N VAL A 47 -15.29 -4.45 0.20
CA VAL A 47 -14.14 -4.09 1.05
C VAL A 47 -13.04 -3.49 0.18
N LYS A 48 -12.53 -2.31 0.56
CA LYS A 48 -11.40 -1.64 -0.10
C LYS A 48 -10.34 -1.30 0.92
N VAL A 49 -9.08 -1.57 0.58
CA VAL A 49 -7.93 -1.14 1.37
C VAL A 49 -7.04 -0.25 0.53
N THR A 50 -6.69 0.93 1.05
CA THR A 50 -5.72 1.85 0.47
C THR A 50 -4.54 2.04 1.41
N TYR A 51 -3.32 1.91 0.90
CA TYR A 51 -2.13 1.90 1.74
C TYR A 51 -0.87 2.35 0.99
N GLY A 52 0.07 2.98 1.67
CA GLY A 52 1.40 3.21 1.13
C GLY A 52 2.24 1.93 1.16
N ARG A 53 2.98 1.63 0.10
CA ARG A 53 3.82 0.41 -0.06
C ARG A 53 5.30 0.70 0.23
N PRO A 54 5.77 0.73 1.50
CA PRO A 54 7.19 0.86 1.79
C PRO A 54 7.98 -0.31 1.23
N HIS A 55 9.18 0.00 0.75
CA HIS A 55 10.16 -0.98 0.27
C HIS A 55 11.25 -1.14 1.33
N LEU A 56 11.73 -2.37 1.53
CA LEU A 56 12.81 -2.66 2.47
C LEU A 56 14.09 -1.92 2.06
N ARG A 57 14.46 -2.02 0.77
CA ARG A 57 15.69 -1.43 0.22
C ARG A 57 16.94 -1.73 1.07
N GLY A 58 17.06 -2.97 1.54
CA GLY A 58 18.16 -3.42 2.39
C GLY A 58 18.03 -3.07 3.88
N ARG A 59 16.97 -2.39 4.30
CA ARG A 59 16.63 -2.18 5.72
C ARG A 59 15.82 -3.35 6.23
N GLU A 60 15.98 -3.65 7.52
CA GLU A 60 15.17 -4.65 8.21
C GLU A 60 13.84 -4.04 8.69
N ALA A 61 12.79 -4.87 8.67
CA ALA A 61 11.51 -4.59 9.31
C ALA A 61 11.30 -5.57 10.48
N PHE A 62 10.42 -5.24 11.41
CA PHE A 62 10.02 -6.12 12.51
C PHE A 62 11.16 -6.54 13.44
N THR A 63 12.06 -5.61 13.75
CA THR A 63 13.01 -5.74 14.89
C THR A 63 12.70 -4.68 15.94
N GLU A 64 13.24 -4.82 17.15
CA GLU A 64 13.00 -3.85 18.24
C GLU A 64 13.53 -2.44 17.91
N VAL A 65 14.57 -2.37 17.06
CA VAL A 65 15.25 -1.12 16.67
C VAL A 65 14.99 -0.74 15.21
N ALA A 66 14.11 -1.45 14.50
CA ALA A 66 13.82 -1.17 13.09
C ALA A 66 13.12 0.19 12.92
N GLU A 67 13.55 0.98 11.94
CA GLU A 67 12.81 2.17 11.49
C GLU A 67 11.50 1.79 10.80
N LEU A 68 11.46 0.58 10.24
CA LEU A 68 10.34 0.04 9.50
C LEU A 68 9.55 -0.94 10.38
N ALA A 69 8.31 -0.56 10.71
CA ALA A 69 7.41 -1.41 11.49
C ALA A 69 8.07 -2.04 12.75
N PRO A 70 8.59 -1.22 13.70
CA PRO A 70 9.26 -1.70 14.90
C PRO A 70 8.36 -2.59 15.76
N LEU A 71 8.94 -3.62 16.36
CA LEU A 71 8.21 -4.50 17.29
C LEU A 71 7.73 -3.75 18.53
N GLY A 72 6.51 -4.05 18.97
CA GLY A 72 5.90 -3.50 20.19
C GLY A 72 5.54 -2.02 20.10
N LYS A 73 5.58 -1.41 18.91
CA LYS A 73 5.26 0.00 18.67
C LYS A 73 4.09 0.14 17.71
N ILE A 74 3.28 1.17 17.92
CA ILE A 74 2.21 1.52 17.00
C ILE A 74 2.80 1.88 15.63
N TRP A 75 2.22 1.30 14.59
CA TRP A 75 2.60 1.52 13.21
C TRP A 75 1.36 1.70 12.36
N ARG A 76 1.40 2.68 11.47
CA ARG A 76 0.34 3.02 10.49
C ARG A 76 0.09 1.96 9.40
N THR A 77 0.73 0.80 9.54
CA THR A 77 0.55 -0.36 8.64
C THR A 77 0.80 -0.01 7.17
N GLY A 78 1.85 0.78 6.90
CA GLY A 78 2.17 1.30 5.58
C GLY A 78 3.19 2.44 5.64
N ALA A 79 3.20 3.28 4.61
CA ALA A 79 4.04 4.48 4.51
C ALA A 79 3.20 5.73 4.21
N ASN A 80 3.72 6.90 4.59
CA ASN A 80 3.03 8.20 4.47
C ASN A 80 1.72 8.26 5.27
N GLU A 81 0.57 8.26 4.59
CA GLU A 81 -0.76 8.14 5.18
C GLU A 81 -0.93 6.80 5.93
N ALA A 82 -1.78 6.79 6.95
CA ALA A 82 -2.24 5.56 7.57
C ALA A 82 -3.03 4.73 6.54
N THR A 83 -2.87 3.41 6.61
CA THR A 83 -3.68 2.51 5.79
C THR A 83 -5.14 2.69 6.15
N GLU A 84 -6.01 2.70 5.15
CA GLU A 84 -7.46 2.83 5.36
C GLU A 84 -8.18 1.61 4.79
N ILE A 85 -9.17 1.12 5.53
CA ILE A 85 -10.10 0.08 5.10
C ILE A 85 -11.52 0.66 5.06
N THR A 86 -12.21 0.51 3.93
CA THR A 86 -13.62 0.85 3.76
C THR A 86 -14.43 -0.42 3.57
N VAL A 87 -15.52 -0.56 4.30
CA VAL A 87 -16.50 -1.65 4.22
C VAL A 87 -17.90 -1.05 3.97
N THR A 88 -18.68 -1.61 3.06
CA THR A 88 -20.03 -1.07 2.71
C THR A 88 -21.16 -1.66 3.52
N ASP A 89 -20.96 -2.87 4.07
CA ASP A 89 -21.90 -3.57 4.95
C ASP A 89 -21.14 -4.16 6.13
N ALA A 90 -21.90 -4.60 7.15
CA ALA A 90 -21.29 -5.24 8.31
C ALA A 90 -20.61 -6.56 7.91
N ILE A 91 -19.33 -6.69 8.23
CA ILE A 91 -18.56 -7.92 8.05
C ILE A 91 -18.04 -8.38 9.42
N LYS A 92 -17.44 -9.57 9.49
CA LYS A 92 -16.57 -9.92 10.61
C LYS A 92 -15.12 -9.94 10.18
N MET A 93 -14.25 -9.40 11.02
CA MET A 93 -12.80 -9.47 10.86
C MET A 93 -12.20 -10.16 12.08
N ALA A 94 -11.58 -11.33 11.89
CA ALA A 94 -11.08 -12.18 12.98
C ALA A 94 -12.12 -12.47 14.09
N GLY A 95 -13.38 -12.64 13.70
CA GLY A 95 -14.52 -12.89 14.61
C GLY A 95 -15.19 -11.63 15.17
N GLU A 96 -14.57 -10.45 15.03
CA GLU A 96 -15.14 -9.19 15.49
C GLU A 96 -16.07 -8.56 14.45
N THR A 97 -17.26 -8.12 14.86
CA THR A 97 -18.21 -7.48 13.94
C THR A 97 -17.79 -6.04 13.64
N VAL A 98 -17.55 -5.74 12.37
CA VAL A 98 -17.15 -4.43 11.86
C VAL A 98 -18.28 -3.87 10.99
N PRO A 99 -19.02 -2.85 11.46
CA PRO A 99 -20.06 -2.18 10.68
C PRO A 99 -19.51 -1.50 9.43
N ALA A 100 -20.42 -1.17 8.50
CA ALA A 100 -20.13 -0.31 7.36
C ALA A 100 -19.46 1.00 7.81
N GLY A 101 -18.38 1.40 7.13
CA GLY A 101 -17.57 2.53 7.52
C GLY A 101 -16.20 2.56 6.85
N THR A 102 -15.45 3.63 7.12
CA THR A 102 -14.02 3.70 6.79
C THR A 102 -13.23 3.88 8.08
N TYR A 103 -12.16 3.10 8.21
CA TYR A 103 -11.32 3.06 9.41
C TYR A 103 -9.85 3.18 8.99
N SER A 104 -9.06 3.87 9.80
CA SER A 104 -7.61 3.73 9.74
C SER A 104 -7.21 2.38 10.32
N VAL A 105 -6.24 1.73 9.69
CA VAL A 105 -5.63 0.49 10.16
C VAL A 105 -4.29 0.84 10.79
N PHE A 106 -4.20 0.61 12.09
CA PHE A 106 -2.95 0.59 12.80
C PHE A 106 -2.60 -0.83 13.22
N THR A 107 -1.32 -1.07 13.45
CA THR A 107 -0.83 -2.35 13.94
C THR A 107 0.21 -2.13 15.00
N ILE A 108 0.30 -3.06 15.95
CA ILE A 108 1.47 -3.21 16.82
C ILE A 108 2.11 -4.54 16.45
N PRO A 109 3.18 -4.54 15.65
CA PRO A 109 3.87 -5.77 15.28
C PRO A 109 4.48 -6.44 16.50
N GLY A 110 4.28 -7.76 16.63
CA GLY A 110 4.95 -8.60 17.61
C GLY A 110 5.63 -9.78 16.93
N ALA A 111 6.50 -10.48 17.66
CA ALA A 111 7.24 -11.62 17.13
C ALA A 111 6.37 -12.85 16.84
N LYS A 112 5.26 -13.01 17.58
CA LYS A 112 4.35 -14.17 17.50
C LYS A 112 2.96 -13.81 17.00
N SER A 113 2.48 -12.63 17.36
CA SER A 113 1.20 -12.08 16.92
C SER A 113 1.36 -10.60 16.61
N TRP A 114 0.52 -10.08 15.74
CA TRP A 114 0.32 -8.64 15.59
C TRP A 114 -1.00 -8.27 16.25
N THR A 115 -1.01 -7.15 16.95
CA THR A 115 -2.26 -6.47 17.23
C THR A 115 -2.69 -5.70 15.98
N ILE A 116 -3.90 -5.96 15.50
CA ILE A 116 -4.58 -5.17 14.46
C ILE A 116 -5.57 -4.23 15.16
N ILE A 117 -5.60 -2.98 14.72
CA ILE A 117 -6.42 -1.92 15.29
C ILE A 117 -7.17 -1.25 14.15
N LEU A 118 -8.51 -1.21 14.24
CA LEU A 118 -9.31 -0.32 13.41
C LEU A 118 -9.64 0.92 14.25
N ASN A 119 -9.22 2.09 13.75
CA ASN A 119 -9.39 3.37 14.43
C ASN A 119 -10.32 4.28 13.61
N LYS A 120 -11.20 5.02 14.29
CA LYS A 120 -12.23 5.85 13.67
C LYS A 120 -11.69 7.13 13.02
N ASP A 121 -10.48 7.57 13.39
CA ASP A 121 -9.87 8.77 12.81
C ASP A 121 -9.17 8.42 11.49
N VAL A 122 -9.72 8.90 10.37
CA VAL A 122 -9.22 8.69 9.00
C VAL A 122 -8.36 9.85 8.51
N GLY A 123 -7.64 9.66 7.40
CA GLY A 123 -6.82 10.68 6.75
C GLY A 123 -5.55 11.07 7.52
N GLN A 124 -5.11 10.22 8.45
CA GLN A 124 -3.93 10.50 9.26
C GLN A 124 -2.63 10.33 8.45
N TRP A 125 -1.66 11.21 8.68
CA TRP A 125 -0.29 11.02 8.22
C TRP A 125 0.57 10.46 9.34
N GLY A 126 1.27 9.36 9.09
CA GLY A 126 2.07 8.72 10.13
C GLY A 126 1.21 7.99 11.17
N ALA A 127 1.77 7.81 12.37
CA ALA A 127 1.04 7.41 13.58
C ALA A 127 1.19 8.47 14.70
N TYR A 128 1.54 9.71 14.34
CA TYR A 128 1.90 10.77 15.29
C TYR A 128 0.69 11.34 16.05
N LYS A 129 -0.49 11.24 15.45
CA LYS A 129 -1.77 11.68 16.01
C LYS A 129 -2.67 10.50 16.40
N TYR A 130 -2.10 9.29 16.46
CA TYR A 130 -2.85 8.13 16.91
C TYR A 130 -3.36 8.37 18.33
N ASP A 131 -4.64 8.10 18.52
CA ASP A 131 -5.34 8.21 19.80
C ASP A 131 -6.11 6.90 20.04
N GLU A 132 -5.74 6.20 21.12
CA GLU A 132 -6.33 4.93 21.51
C GLU A 132 -7.82 5.08 21.89
N GLU A 133 -8.27 6.27 22.30
CA GLU A 133 -9.69 6.53 22.59
C GLU A 133 -10.57 6.41 21.32
N ASN A 134 -9.97 6.53 20.14
CA ASN A 134 -10.64 6.40 18.85
C ASN A 134 -10.56 5.01 18.25
N ASP A 135 -9.96 4.04 18.95
CA ASP A 135 -9.98 2.64 18.53
C ASP A 135 -11.42 2.12 18.53
N PHE A 136 -11.86 1.59 17.38
CA PHE A 136 -13.13 0.89 17.24
C PHE A 136 -13.01 -0.55 17.74
N VAL A 137 -11.98 -1.26 17.27
CA VAL A 137 -11.72 -2.64 17.68
C VAL A 137 -10.22 -2.93 17.63
N ARG A 138 -9.80 -3.82 18.52
CA ARG A 138 -8.43 -4.31 18.64
C ARG A 138 -8.45 -5.82 18.79
N PHE A 139 -7.76 -6.54 17.92
CA PHE A 139 -7.67 -8.00 17.96
C PHE A 139 -6.27 -8.49 17.58
N GLU A 140 -5.91 -9.68 18.04
CA GLU A 140 -4.61 -10.28 17.70
C GLU A 140 -4.73 -11.27 16.55
N VAL A 141 -3.74 -11.26 15.66
CA VAL A 141 -3.57 -12.26 14.60
C VAL A 141 -2.19 -12.88 14.67
N PRO A 142 -2.06 -14.21 14.49
CA PRO A 142 -0.77 -14.89 14.55
C PRO A 142 0.12 -14.49 13.37
N VAL A 143 1.41 -14.35 13.65
CA VAL A 143 2.45 -14.19 12.64
C VAL A 143 2.80 -15.56 12.08
N ASN A 144 2.77 -15.64 10.75
CA ASN A 144 3.23 -16.77 9.97
C ASN A 144 4.47 -16.37 9.18
N LYS A 145 5.26 -17.36 8.82
CA LYS A 145 6.38 -17.17 7.89
C LYS A 145 5.89 -17.38 6.47
N SER A 146 6.26 -16.49 5.57
CA SER A 146 6.07 -16.67 4.13
C SER A 146 7.30 -17.36 3.53
N ASP A 147 7.04 -18.28 2.60
CA ASP A 147 8.07 -18.94 1.80
C ASP A 147 8.74 -17.95 0.83
N ASP A 148 7.99 -16.95 0.39
CA ASP A 148 8.48 -15.88 -0.48
C ASP A 148 9.03 -14.70 0.33
N LEU A 149 10.00 -14.00 -0.26
CA LEU A 149 10.49 -12.72 0.23
C LEU A 149 9.74 -11.57 -0.45
N PHE A 150 8.89 -10.87 0.30
CA PHE A 150 8.16 -9.70 -0.19
C PHE A 150 8.97 -8.43 0.04
N GLU A 151 9.54 -7.85 -1.03
CA GLU A 151 10.33 -6.62 -0.94
C GLU A 151 9.45 -5.39 -0.59
N PRO A 152 8.34 -5.12 -1.30
CA PRO A 152 7.39 -4.11 -0.88
C PRO A 152 6.38 -4.69 0.12
N PHE A 153 6.04 -3.92 1.14
CA PHE A 153 4.89 -4.23 1.99
C PHE A 153 3.65 -4.34 1.10
N THR A 154 2.96 -5.47 1.22
CA THR A 154 1.88 -5.85 0.33
C THR A 154 0.68 -6.28 1.16
N ILE A 155 -0.45 -5.62 0.94
CA ILE A 155 -1.76 -6.05 1.39
C ILE A 155 -2.49 -6.64 0.20
N ARG A 156 -3.10 -7.82 0.37
CA ARG A 156 -3.94 -8.48 -0.64
C ARG A 156 -5.07 -9.26 0.02
N PHE A 157 -6.11 -9.53 -0.74
CA PHE A 157 -7.08 -10.56 -0.38
C PHE A 157 -6.60 -11.92 -0.89
N ASP A 158 -6.88 -12.95 -0.10
CA ASP A 158 -6.65 -14.34 -0.45
C ASP A 158 -7.93 -15.14 -0.20
N GLN A 159 -8.20 -16.10 -1.08
CA GLN A 159 -9.40 -16.93 -1.02
C GLN A 159 -9.01 -18.39 -1.16
N ALA A 160 -9.34 -19.19 -0.15
CA ALA A 160 -9.02 -20.62 -0.12
C ALA A 160 -10.19 -21.40 0.46
N ASN A 161 -10.65 -22.43 -0.25
CA ASN A 161 -11.74 -23.32 0.21
C ASN A 161 -13.05 -22.61 0.60
N GLY A 162 -13.32 -21.43 0.03
CA GLY A 162 -14.49 -20.62 0.35
C GLY A 162 -14.26 -19.59 1.47
N ASP A 163 -13.15 -19.70 2.22
CA ASP A 163 -12.75 -18.72 3.21
C ASP A 163 -12.03 -17.54 2.55
N VAL A 164 -12.26 -16.35 3.07
CA VAL A 164 -11.63 -15.10 2.61
C VAL A 164 -10.75 -14.55 3.72
N SER A 165 -9.58 -14.03 3.36
CA SER A 165 -8.71 -13.36 4.31
C SER A 165 -8.04 -12.12 3.71
N LEU A 166 -7.79 -11.13 4.55
CA LEU A 166 -6.93 -10.00 4.25
C LEU A 166 -5.52 -10.31 4.75
N GLN A 167 -4.57 -10.49 3.83
CA GLN A 167 -3.19 -10.80 4.14
C GLN A 167 -2.33 -9.53 4.09
N MET A 168 -1.44 -9.38 5.06
CA MET A 168 -0.38 -8.37 5.07
C MET A 168 0.97 -9.10 5.05
N LEU A 169 1.78 -8.84 4.02
CA LEU A 169 3.04 -9.54 3.76
C LEU A 169 4.19 -8.55 3.59
N TRP A 170 5.31 -8.82 4.27
CA TRP A 170 6.56 -8.08 4.09
C TRP A 170 7.77 -8.84 4.60
N ALA A 171 8.88 -8.76 3.87
CA ALA A 171 9.99 -9.70 4.03
C ALA A 171 9.45 -11.14 4.00
N ASN A 172 9.77 -11.97 4.99
CA ASN A 172 9.23 -13.32 5.16
C ASN A 172 8.12 -13.37 6.23
N THR A 173 7.54 -12.24 6.62
CA THR A 173 6.49 -12.14 7.62
C THR A 173 5.13 -12.00 6.95
N MET A 174 4.15 -12.77 7.43
CA MET A 174 2.78 -12.72 6.97
C MET A 174 1.83 -12.74 8.17
N VAL A 175 0.81 -11.90 8.15
CA VAL A 175 -0.39 -12.06 8.98
C VAL A 175 -1.60 -12.22 8.06
N SER A 176 -2.56 -13.01 8.50
CA SER A 176 -3.80 -13.28 7.76
C SER A 176 -4.98 -12.98 8.68
N ILE A 177 -5.85 -12.06 8.26
CA ILE A 177 -7.05 -11.66 9.00
C ILE A 177 -8.24 -12.33 8.30
N PRO A 178 -8.89 -13.33 8.91
CA PRO A 178 -10.09 -13.93 8.36
C PRO A 178 -11.21 -12.89 8.21
N ILE A 179 -11.94 -12.95 7.10
CA ILE A 179 -13.09 -12.10 6.82
C ILE A 179 -14.30 -12.98 6.53
N GLU A 180 -15.39 -12.74 7.25
CA GLU A 180 -16.72 -13.32 6.99
C GLU A 180 -17.67 -12.21 6.53
N PHE A 181 -18.48 -12.53 5.53
CA PHE A 181 -19.50 -11.65 4.96
C PHE A 181 -20.89 -12.04 5.45
#